data_AF-A0A246NA55-F1
#
_entry.id   AF-A0A246NA55-F1
#
_cell.length_a   1.000
_cell.length_b   1.000
_cell.length_c   1.000
_cell.angle_alpha   90.00
_cell.angle_beta   90.00
_cell.angle_gamma   90.00
#
_symmetry.space_group_name_H-M   'P 1'
#
loop_
_entity.id
_entity.type
_entity.pdbx_description
1 polymer ?
#
loop_
_entity_poly.entity_id
_entity_poly.type
_entity_poly.pdbx_seq_one_letter_code
_entity_poly.pdbx_strand_id
1 'polypeptide(L)'
;MIVSSIKKKIYLTESEAIDLYKEVDYILVSLNNIAHYYYNESKINEEKRREYERETTDFIDDNDITTLLSKMRGMIGGKFDREPGEDDMDDLERATENTKYWEGP
;
A
#
# COMPACT_ATOMS: atom_id res chain seq x y z
N MET A 1 31.23 17.08 -16.59
CA MET A 1 30.97 15.65 -16.30
C MET A 1 29.52 15.39 -16.59
N ILE A 2 29.20 14.61 -17.62
CA ILE A 2 27.83 14.16 -17.86
C ILE A 2 27.62 13.01 -16.89
N VAL A 3 26.93 13.26 -15.78
CA VAL A 3 26.39 12.17 -14.97
C VAL A 3 25.31 11.54 -15.84
N SER A 4 25.68 10.47 -16.54
CA SER A 4 24.72 9.55 -17.13
C SER A 4 23.83 9.09 -15.98
N SER A 5 22.57 9.52 -15.96
CA SER A 5 21.59 9.02 -15.00
C SER A 5 21.28 7.58 -15.39
N ILE A 6 22.14 6.66 -14.94
CA ILE A 6 21.88 5.23 -15.05
C ILE A 6 20.57 5.00 -14.30
N LYS A 7 19.48 4.78 -15.05
CA LYS A 7 18.22 4.35 -14.46
C LYS A 7 18.46 2.99 -13.81
N LYS A 8 18.59 2.97 -12.48
CA LYS A 8 18.63 1.72 -11.71
C LYS A 8 17.35 0.94 -12.03
N LYS A 9 17.50 -0.33 -12.39
CA LYS A 9 16.37 -1.24 -12.59
C LYS A 9 16.26 -2.15 -11.38
N ILE A 10 15.06 -2.28 -10.86
CA ILE A 10 14.71 -3.35 -9.91
C ILE A 10 14.03 -4.48 -10.68
N TYR A 11 14.25 -5.71 -10.23
CA TYR A 11 13.66 -6.89 -10.83
C TYR A 11 12.90 -7.67 -9.76
N LEU A 12 11.73 -8.16 -10.13
CA LEU A 12 10.96 -9.15 -9.38
C LEU A 12 11.05 -10.47 -10.12
N THR A 13 11.13 -11.56 -9.38
CA THR A 13 10.83 -12.88 -9.95
C THR A 13 9.35 -12.97 -10.30
N GLU A 14 9.00 -13.90 -11.19
CA GLU A 14 7.60 -14.16 -11.52
C GLU A 14 6.77 -14.50 -10.28
N SER A 15 7.30 -15.34 -9.38
CA SER A 15 6.63 -15.69 -8.13
C SER A 15 6.38 -14.47 -7.23
N GLU A 16 7.38 -13.60 -7.07
CA GLU A 16 7.22 -12.37 -6.29
C GLU A 16 6.19 -11.43 -6.91
N ALA A 17 6.18 -11.29 -8.24
CA ALA A 17 5.20 -10.47 -8.94
C ALA A 17 3.77 -11.03 -8.80
N ILE A 18 3.61 -12.36 -8.91
CA ILE A 18 2.32 -13.03 -8.72
C ILE A 18 1.84 -12.87 -7.27
N ASP A 19 2.72 -13.04 -6.30
CA ASP A 19 2.37 -12.92 -4.89
C ASP A 19 1.94 -11.47 -4.57
N LEU A 20 2.70 -10.46 -5.01
CA LEU A 20 2.28 -9.06 -4.88
C LEU A 20 0.92 -8.80 -5.54
N TYR A 21 0.72 -9.31 -6.76
CA TYR A 21 -0.53 -9.10 -7.49
C TYR A 21 -1.74 -9.69 -6.76
N LYS A 22 -1.61 -10.91 -6.21
CA LYS A 22 -2.69 -11.57 -5.46
C LYS A 22 -3.11 -10.76 -4.24
N GLU A 23 -2.16 -10.26 -3.47
CA GLU A 23 -2.45 -9.48 -2.27
C GLU A 23 -3.10 -8.12 -2.65
N VAL A 24 -2.60 -7.46 -3.70
CA VAL A 24 -3.21 -6.22 -4.23
C VAL A 24 -4.63 -6.46 -4.73
N ASP A 25 -4.84 -7.53 -5.51
CA ASP A 25 -6.15 -7.87 -6.07
C ASP A 25 -7.15 -8.20 -4.96
N TYR A 26 -6.75 -8.99 -3.97
CA TYR A 26 -7.57 -9.31 -2.81
C TYR A 26 -8.04 -8.05 -2.07
N ILE A 27 -7.12 -7.14 -1.75
CA ILE A 27 -7.44 -5.89 -1.04
C ILE A 27 -8.37 -5.02 -1.90
N LEU A 28 -8.01 -4.79 -3.16
CA LEU A 28 -8.73 -3.88 -4.05
C LEU A 28 -10.14 -4.37 -4.36
N VAL A 29 -10.28 -5.64 -4.76
CA VAL A 29 -11.58 -6.22 -5.12
C VAL A 29 -12.50 -6.26 -3.90
N SER A 30 -11.98 -6.62 -2.72
CA SER A 30 -12.78 -6.69 -1.49
C SER A 30 -13.28 -5.31 -1.07
N LEU A 31 -12.40 -4.30 -1.00
CA LEU A 31 -12.80 -2.93 -0.66
C LEU A 31 -13.80 -2.34 -1.67
N ASN A 32 -13.60 -2.62 -2.96
CA ASN A 32 -14.53 -2.19 -4.00
C ASN A 32 -15.90 -2.89 -3.89
N ASN A 33 -15.94 -4.16 -3.50
CA ASN A 33 -17.20 -4.88 -3.27
C ASN A 33 -17.94 -4.33 -2.03
N ILE A 34 -17.22 -4.03 -0.95
CA ILE A 34 -17.79 -3.36 0.23
C ILE A 34 -18.39 -2.02 -0.20
N ALA A 35 -17.63 -1.18 -0.90
CA ALA A 35 -18.11 0.11 -1.39
C ALA A 35 -19.36 -0.04 -2.28
N HIS A 36 -19.35 -0.96 -3.24
CA HIS A 36 -20.51 -1.19 -4.11
C HIS A 36 -21.74 -1.69 -3.37
N TYR A 37 -21.57 -2.51 -2.32
CA TYR A 37 -22.68 -2.98 -1.52
C TYR A 37 -23.38 -1.83 -0.79
N TYR A 38 -22.61 -0.94 -0.15
CA TYR A 38 -23.16 0.16 0.64
C TYR A 38 -23.55 1.41 -0.20
N TYR A 39 -22.89 1.63 -1.34
CA TYR A 39 -23.13 2.75 -2.25
C TYR A 39 -23.87 2.35 -3.53
N ASN A 40 -24.77 1.37 -3.45
CA ASN A 40 -25.62 0.95 -4.58
C ASN A 40 -26.75 1.94 -4.93
N GLU A 41 -26.95 2.98 -4.11
CA GLU A 41 -27.97 4.02 -4.27
C GLU A 41 -27.32 5.41 -4.47
N SER A 42 -28.04 6.34 -5.11
CA SER A 42 -27.52 7.68 -5.42
C SER A 42 -27.30 8.58 -4.20
N LYS A 43 -27.84 8.23 -3.03
CA LYS A 43 -27.64 8.90 -1.75
C LYS A 43 -27.57 7.88 -0.64
N ILE A 44 -26.52 7.96 0.18
CA ILE A 44 -26.37 7.18 1.40
C ILE A 44 -26.87 8.00 2.59
N ASN A 45 -27.58 7.38 3.53
CA ASN A 45 -27.94 8.03 4.80
C ASN A 45 -26.79 7.85 5.82
N GLU A 46 -26.84 8.58 6.92
CA GLU A 46 -25.78 8.52 7.95
C GLU A 46 -25.64 7.13 8.60
N GLU A 47 -26.72 6.35 8.65
CA GLU A 47 -26.71 5.00 9.20
C GLU A 47 -25.92 4.04 8.30
N LYS A 48 -26.29 3.92 7.02
CA LYS A 48 -25.56 3.12 6.02
C LYS A 48 -24.11 3.57 5.89
N ARG A 49 -23.83 4.88 6.04
CA ARG A 49 -22.45 5.39 6.04
C ARG A 49 -21.65 4.83 7.21
N ARG A 50 -22.21 4.81 8.42
CA ARG A 50 -21.55 4.24 9.60
C ARG A 50 -21.35 2.72 9.48
N GLU A 51 -22.29 2.03 8.85
CA GLU A 51 -22.15 0.60 8.56
C GLU A 51 -21.02 0.34 7.56
N TYR A 52 -20.92 1.13 6.48
CA TYR A 52 -19.80 1.07 5.53
C TYR A 52 -18.45 1.33 6.21
N GLU A 53 -18.37 2.38 7.03
CA GLU A 53 -17.16 2.73 7.78
C GLU A 53 -16.74 1.58 8.70
N ARG A 54 -17.71 1.00 9.43
CA ARG A 54 -17.48 -0.19 10.27
C ARG A 54 -17.02 -1.39 9.47
N GLU A 55 -17.73 -1.78 8.41
CA GLU A 55 -17.38 -2.94 7.58
C GLU A 55 -15.97 -2.80 6.99
N THR A 56 -15.61 -1.58 6.57
CA THR A 56 -14.28 -1.31 6.02
C THR A 56 -13.21 -1.47 7.09
N THR A 57 -13.44 -0.97 8.30
CA THR A 57 -12.52 -1.15 9.44
C THR A 57 -12.43 -2.62 9.85
N ASP A 58 -13.56 -3.31 10.01
CA ASP A 58 -13.61 -4.73 10.38
C ASP A 58 -12.90 -5.58 9.30
N PHE A 59 -13.08 -5.29 8.00
CA PHE A 59 -12.34 -5.96 6.94
C PHE A 59 -10.83 -5.75 7.05
N ILE A 60 -10.39 -4.52 7.35
CA ILE A 60 -8.97 -4.20 7.52
C ILE A 60 -8.36 -4.96 8.69
N ASP A 61 -9.05 -4.98 9.83
CA ASP A 61 -8.57 -5.56 11.08
C ASP A 61 -8.66 -7.09 11.07
N ASP A 62 -9.81 -7.66 10.71
CA ASP A 62 -10.06 -9.12 10.75
C ASP A 62 -9.27 -9.89 9.69
N ASN A 63 -8.84 -9.23 8.62
CA ASN A 63 -8.10 -9.86 7.52
C ASN A 63 -6.63 -9.44 7.49
N ASP A 64 -6.12 -8.82 8.56
CA ASP A 64 -4.71 -8.44 8.70
C ASP A 64 -4.18 -7.62 7.51
N ILE A 65 -5.00 -6.71 6.97
CA ILE A 65 -4.67 -5.98 5.74
C ILE A 65 -3.39 -5.15 5.90
N THR A 66 -3.15 -4.61 7.10
CA THR A 66 -1.91 -3.89 7.42
C THR A 66 -0.67 -4.80 7.38
N THR A 67 -0.81 -6.07 7.78
CA THR A 67 0.23 -7.09 7.67
C THR A 67 0.51 -7.44 6.21
N LEU A 68 -0.53 -7.58 5.38
CA LEU A 68 -0.38 -7.81 3.94
C LEU A 68 0.35 -6.64 3.27
N LEU A 69 -0.06 -5.41 3.55
CA LEU A 69 0.61 -4.19 3.08
C LEU A 69 2.09 -4.14 3.52
N SER A 70 2.37 -4.51 4.77
CA SER A 70 3.74 -4.57 5.29
C SER A 70 4.60 -5.61 4.57
N LYS A 71 4.06 -6.81 4.31
CA LYS A 71 4.71 -7.88 3.53
C LYS A 71 5.03 -7.41 2.11
N MET A 72 4.06 -6.80 1.43
CA MET A 72 4.26 -6.25 0.08
C MET A 72 5.33 -5.16 0.07
N ARG A 73 5.26 -4.22 1.02
CA ARG A 73 6.26 -3.16 1.20
C ARG A 73 7.66 -3.75 1.44
N GLY A 74 7.77 -4.78 2.28
CA GLY A 74 9.03 -5.46 2.55
C GLY A 74 9.61 -6.16 1.33
N MET A 75 8.77 -6.86 0.55
CA MET A 75 9.20 -7.54 -0.67
C MET A 75 9.72 -6.56 -1.73
N ILE A 76 9.00 -5.46 -1.95
CA ILE A 76 9.44 -4.40 -2.88
C ILE A 76 10.68 -3.71 -2.35
N GLY A 77 10.65 -3.31 -1.07
CA GLY A 77 11.74 -2.58 -0.43
C GLY A 77 13.06 -3.36 -0.39
N GLY A 78 12.99 -4.68 -0.24
CA GLY A 78 14.15 -5.57 -0.31
C GLY A 78 14.82 -5.66 -1.69
N LYS A 79 14.25 -5.06 -2.74
CA LYS A 79 14.88 -4.94 -4.06
C LYS A 79 15.71 -3.67 -4.22
N PHE A 80 15.63 -2.75 -3.27
CA PHE A 80 16.39 -1.52 -3.27
C PHE A 80 17.73 -1.71 -2.58
N ASP A 81 18.70 -0.94 -3.05
CA ASP A 81 19.93 -0.73 -2.32
C ASP A 81 19.61 0.03 -1.02
N ARG A 82 20.16 -0.45 0.08
CA ARG A 82 19.95 0.08 1.44
C ARG A 82 21.21 0.74 1.98
N GLU A 83 22.25 0.89 1.16
CA GLU A 83 23.43 1.67 1.52
C GLU A 83 23.06 3.17 1.68
N PRO A 84 23.43 3.82 2.80
CA PRO A 84 23.17 5.24 2.99
C PRO A 84 23.98 6.09 2.01
N GLY A 85 23.37 7.17 1.52
CA GLY A 85 24.04 8.20 0.72
C GLY A 85 24.81 9.21 1.57
N GLU A 86 25.23 10.32 0.95
CA GLU A 86 25.91 11.42 1.64
C GLU A 86 25.03 12.12 2.70
N ASP A 87 23.71 11.97 2.59
CA ASP A 87 22.69 12.50 3.51
C ASP A 87 22.30 11.50 4.61
N ASP A 88 23.04 10.40 4.76
CA ASP A 88 22.77 9.31 5.72
C ASP A 88 21.39 8.64 5.53
N MET A 89 20.80 8.77 4.34
CA MET A 89 19.54 8.14 3.97
C MET A 89 19.71 7.20 2.78
N ASP A 90 19.01 6.08 2.81
CA ASP A 90 18.86 5.22 1.63
C ASP A 90 17.81 5.76 0.63
N ASP A 91 17.73 5.12 -0.54
CA ASP A 91 16.85 5.53 -1.63
C ASP A 91 15.35 5.55 -1.24
N LEU A 92 14.91 4.65 -0.34
CA LEU A 92 13.51 4.58 0.10
C LEU A 92 13.21 5.54 1.25
N GLU A 93 14.15 5.72 2.18
CA GLU A 93 14.05 6.73 3.24
C GLU A 93 13.89 8.12 2.63
N ARG A 94 14.76 8.47 1.69
CA ARG A 94 14.68 9.75 0.97
C ARG A 94 13.35 9.91 0.21
N ALA A 95 12.86 8.82 -0.40
CA ALA A 95 11.57 8.85 -1.11
C ALA A 95 10.36 9.04 -0.19
N THR A 96 10.48 8.68 1.10
CA THR A 96 9.38 8.71 2.06
C THR A 96 9.50 9.79 3.13
N GLU A 97 10.63 10.50 3.20
CA GLU A 97 10.96 11.54 4.20
C GLU A 97 9.83 12.56 4.42
N ASN A 98 9.18 13.01 3.34
CA ASN A 98 8.14 14.05 3.39
C ASN A 98 6.72 13.48 3.45
N THR A 99 6.56 12.18 3.69
CA THR A 99 5.25 11.54 3.82
C THR A 99 4.63 11.94 5.15
N LYS A 100 3.43 12.54 5.10
CA LYS A 100 2.65 12.83 6.31
C LYS A 100 1.91 11.59 6.75
N TYR A 101 2.39 10.98 7.83
CA TYR A 101 1.71 9.86 8.47
C TYR A 101 0.65 10.36 9.45
N TRP A 102 -0.32 9.50 9.76
CA TRP A 102 -1.32 9.78 10.77
C TRP A 102 -0.68 9.72 12.17
N GLU A 103 -0.91 10.73 13.00
CA GLU A 103 -0.27 10.89 14.33
C GLU A 103 -1.25 10.75 15.51
N GLY A 104 -2.54 10.51 15.23
CA GLY A 104 -3.60 10.51 16.25
C GLY A 104 -4.63 11.63 16.05
N PRO A 105 -5.74 11.60 16.80
CA PRO A 105 -6.68 12.72 16.92
C PRO A 105 -6.11 13.90 17.75
#